data_AF-A0A3B6H195-F1
#
_entry.id   AF-A0A3B6H195-F1
#
_cell.length_a   1.000
_cell.length_b   1.000
_cell.length_c   1.000
_cell.angle_alpha   90.00
_cell.angle_beta   90.00
_cell.angle_gamma   90.00
#
_symmetry.space_group_name_H-M   'P 1'
#
loop_
_entity.id
_entity.type
_entity.pdbx_description
1 polymer ?
#
loop_
_entity_poly.entity_id
_entity_poly.type
_entity_poly.pdbx_seq_one_letter_code
_entity_poly.pdbx_strand_id
1 'polypeptide(L)'
;MAGEVSKKEVGSVLMQAMMAAKNLRPQRDRLLQLQRRLQRLRAATPAPADADDAKLRELATDLFKVYYIGMEAGARMLSTCLELAVKNGGRFAMNPSFAVMPDEQLHDALLAQRLPARPTTQPEALARVEAALFAVKLPEEYHIPRCIEHLVGSRPPHPGGKHGTASPDGKPKTAIDLDKALDFLDRGCTILSLAVKHVDLAVAVLSRFLDPKELASLAEFTDKVTYISEDGPYPSSY
;
A
#
# COMPACT_ATOMS: atom_id res chain seq x y z
N MET A 1 5.63 -10.94 -27.94
CA MET A 1 7.10 -11.00 -27.82
C MET A 1 7.52 -10.13 -26.64
N ALA A 2 7.82 -10.76 -25.50
CA ALA A 2 8.30 -10.08 -24.30
C ALA A 2 9.70 -9.46 -24.56
N GLY A 3 9.95 -8.28 -24.03
CA GLY A 3 11.21 -7.53 -24.19
C GLY A 3 11.91 -7.42 -22.85
N GLU A 4 13.22 -7.67 -22.83
CA GLU A 4 14.06 -7.55 -21.63
C GLU A 4 14.66 -6.16 -21.54
N VAL A 5 14.82 -5.66 -20.31
CA VAL A 5 15.48 -4.39 -20.04
C VAL A 5 17.00 -4.61 -20.07
N SER A 6 17.77 -3.68 -20.62
CA SER A 6 19.23 -3.82 -20.66
C SER A 6 19.82 -3.82 -19.24
N LYS A 7 20.96 -4.49 -19.01
CA LYS A 7 21.59 -4.59 -17.67
C LYS A 7 21.76 -3.24 -16.96
N LYS A 8 22.16 -2.20 -17.71
CA LYS A 8 22.36 -0.84 -17.19
C LYS A 8 21.05 -0.20 -16.73
N GLU A 9 19.94 -0.54 -17.37
CA GLU A 9 18.61 0.01 -17.11
C GLU A 9 17.85 -0.79 -16.04
N VAL A 10 18.13 -2.10 -15.89
CA VAL A 10 17.58 -2.93 -14.80
C VAL A 10 17.97 -2.37 -13.44
N GLY A 11 19.15 -1.76 -13.30
CA GLY A 11 19.57 -1.15 -12.03
C GLY A 11 18.61 -0.05 -11.53
N SER A 12 18.15 0.83 -12.41
CA SER A 12 17.20 1.90 -12.05
C SER A 12 15.81 1.36 -11.70
N VAL A 13 15.36 0.32 -12.42
CA VAL A 13 14.10 -0.38 -12.15
C VAL A 13 14.17 -1.07 -10.79
N LEU A 14 15.25 -1.82 -10.55
CA LEU A 14 15.49 -2.52 -9.28
C LEU A 14 15.58 -1.55 -8.11
N MET A 15 16.25 -0.41 -8.28
CA MET A 15 16.34 0.64 -7.25
C MET A 15 14.95 1.08 -6.78
N GLN A 16 14.04 1.39 -7.70
CA GLN A 16 12.67 1.80 -7.36
C GLN A 16 11.90 0.68 -6.65
N ALA A 17 12.02 -0.57 -7.12
CA ALA A 17 11.38 -1.71 -6.46
C ALA A 17 11.92 -1.94 -5.03
N MET A 18 13.23 -1.78 -4.81
CA MET A 18 13.85 -1.90 -3.49
C MET A 18 13.38 -0.79 -2.53
N MET A 19 13.31 0.46 -3.01
CA MET A 19 12.79 1.57 -2.21
C MET A 19 11.32 1.35 -1.85
N ALA A 20 10.50 0.89 -2.81
CA ALA A 20 9.11 0.54 -2.56
C ALA A 20 8.99 -0.55 -1.48
N ALA A 21 9.77 -1.63 -1.57
CA ALA A 21 9.75 -2.70 -0.57
C ALA A 21 10.09 -2.19 0.84
N LYS A 22 11.15 -1.38 0.95
CA LYS A 22 11.62 -0.81 2.21
C LYS A 22 10.61 0.18 2.81
N ASN A 23 9.81 0.87 2.00
CA ASN A 23 8.72 1.72 2.48
C ASN A 23 7.46 0.94 2.85
N LEU A 24 7.06 -0.05 2.06
CA LEU A 24 5.80 -0.77 2.26
C LEU A 24 5.83 -1.73 3.47
N ARG A 25 7.00 -2.30 3.79
CA ARG A 25 7.15 -3.22 4.94
C ARG A 25 6.79 -2.57 6.28
N PRO A 26 7.37 -1.42 6.68
CA PRO A 26 6.94 -0.71 7.89
C PRO A 26 5.45 -0.39 7.93
N GLN A 27 4.85 -0.04 6.79
CA GLN A 27 3.43 0.34 6.71
C GLN A 27 2.53 -0.88 6.90
N ARG A 28 2.89 -2.02 6.32
CA ARG A 28 2.24 -3.31 6.62
C ARG A 28 2.31 -3.62 8.11
N ASP A 29 3.48 -3.48 8.72
CA ASP A 29 3.68 -3.82 10.12
C ASP A 29 2.88 -2.89 11.05
N ARG A 30 2.84 -1.59 10.74
CA ARG A 30 1.99 -0.60 11.42
C ARG A 30 0.50 -0.93 11.26
N LEU A 31 0.06 -1.28 10.05
CA LEU A 31 -1.34 -1.65 9.80
C LEU A 31 -1.76 -2.90 10.61
N LEU A 32 -0.89 -3.92 10.68
CA LEU A 32 -1.10 -5.11 11.52
C LEU A 32 -1.11 -4.80 13.03
N GLN A 33 -0.37 -3.79 13.48
CA GLN A 33 -0.45 -3.31 14.86
C GLN A 33 -1.79 -2.61 15.13
N LEU A 34 -2.25 -1.77 14.21
CA LEU A 34 -3.54 -1.08 14.31
C LEU A 34 -4.72 -2.05 14.26
N GLN A 35 -4.65 -3.09 13.43
CA GLN A 35 -5.62 -4.19 13.40
C GLN A 35 -5.75 -4.87 14.78
N ARG A 36 -4.64 -5.25 15.40
CA ARG A 36 -4.63 -5.82 16.76
C ARG A 36 -5.13 -4.85 17.83
N ARG A 37 -4.94 -3.54 17.64
CA ARG A 37 -5.49 -2.51 18.53
C ARG A 37 -7.02 -2.45 18.39
N LEU A 38 -7.55 -2.44 17.16
CA LEU A 38 -8.99 -2.44 16.91
C LEU A 38 -9.67 -3.72 17.43
N GLN A 39 -9.07 -4.89 17.23
CA GLN A 39 -9.56 -6.17 17.78
C GLN A 39 -9.68 -6.14 19.30
N ARG A 40 -8.69 -5.56 20.00
CA ARG A 40 -8.73 -5.39 21.46
C ARG A 40 -9.83 -4.45 21.92
N LEU A 41 -10.07 -3.36 21.19
CA LEU A 41 -11.16 -2.43 21.49
C LEU A 41 -12.53 -3.11 21.31
N ARG A 42 -12.71 -3.86 20.22
CA ARG A 42 -13.92 -4.65 19.97
C ARG A 42 -14.19 -5.69 21.07
N ALA A 43 -13.14 -6.35 21.57
CA ALA A 43 -13.27 -7.36 22.62
C ALA A 43 -13.54 -6.77 24.02
N ALA A 44 -13.25 -5.48 24.24
CA ALA A 44 -13.43 -4.81 25.52
C ALA A 44 -14.84 -4.18 25.69
N THR A 45 -15.70 -4.26 24.68
CA THR A 45 -17.07 -3.74 24.72
C THR A 45 -17.97 -4.65 25.60
N PRO A 46 -18.76 -4.13 26.56
CA PRO A 46 -19.14 -2.73 26.74
C PRO A 46 -18.23 -1.95 27.73
N ALA A 47 -17.56 -0.92 27.23
CA ALA A 47 -16.87 0.11 28.02
C ALA A 47 -17.65 1.44 27.97
N PRO A 48 -17.40 2.40 28.90
CA PRO A 48 -18.10 3.68 28.90
C PRO A 48 -17.85 4.46 27.60
N ALA A 49 -18.94 4.90 26.96
CA ALA A 49 -19.00 5.39 25.59
C ALA A 49 -17.93 6.46 25.23
N ASP A 50 -17.62 7.37 26.15
CA ASP A 50 -16.70 8.49 25.87
C ASP A 50 -15.23 8.07 25.75
N ALA A 51 -14.80 7.05 26.50
CA ALA A 51 -13.41 6.59 26.50
C ALA A 51 -13.08 5.74 25.26
N ASP A 52 -14.08 5.09 24.67
CA ASP A 52 -13.93 4.32 23.44
C ASP A 52 -13.93 5.23 22.22
N ASP A 53 -14.78 6.27 22.19
CA ASP A 53 -14.82 7.27 21.11
C ASP A 53 -13.46 7.97 20.91
N ALA A 54 -12.77 8.35 21.99
CA ALA A 54 -11.45 8.97 21.90
C ALA A 54 -10.39 8.01 21.31
N LYS A 55 -10.40 6.75 21.75
CA LYS A 55 -9.46 5.71 21.26
C LYS A 55 -9.73 5.35 19.79
N LEU A 56 -10.99 5.33 19.37
CA LEU A 56 -11.37 5.08 17.98
C LEU A 56 -10.94 6.23 17.05
N ARG A 57 -11.07 7.49 17.52
CA ARG A 57 -10.56 8.66 16.78
C ARG A 57 -9.04 8.67 16.66
N GLU A 58 -8.34 8.31 17.73
CA GLU A 58 -6.88 8.16 17.70
C GLU A 58 -6.47 7.07 16.70
N LEU A 59 -7.14 5.91 16.74
CA LEU A 59 -6.90 4.82 15.79
C LEU A 59 -7.17 5.23 14.34
N ALA A 60 -8.24 5.97 14.08
CA ALA A 60 -8.54 6.53 12.75
C ALA A 60 -7.46 7.51 12.28
N THR A 61 -6.92 8.32 13.20
CA THR A 61 -5.80 9.24 12.91
C THR A 61 -4.53 8.48 12.57
N ASP A 62 -4.23 7.41 13.30
CA ASP A 62 -3.07 6.56 12.99
C ASP A 62 -3.23 5.86 11.64
N LEU A 63 -4.42 5.34 11.32
CA LEU A 63 -4.72 4.75 10.01
C LEU A 63 -4.51 5.75 8.87
N PHE A 64 -4.93 7.01 9.08
CA PHE A 64 -4.73 8.10 8.13
C PHE A 64 -3.24 8.36 7.85
N LYS A 65 -2.38 8.30 8.88
CA LYS A 65 -0.92 8.41 8.72
C LYS A 65 -0.35 7.27 7.87
N VAL A 66 -0.79 6.02 8.10
CA VAL A 66 -0.35 4.88 7.29
C VAL A 66 -0.75 5.05 5.82
N TYR A 67 -1.98 5.51 5.58
CA TYR A 67 -2.53 5.78 4.25
C TYR A 67 -1.71 6.87 3.51
N TYR A 68 -1.59 8.08 4.08
CA TYR A 68 -1.11 9.26 3.33
C TYR A 68 0.40 9.31 3.20
N ILE A 69 1.10 8.77 4.19
CA ILE A 69 2.55 8.91 4.26
C ILE A 69 3.19 7.68 3.62
N GLY A 70 2.67 6.51 3.94
CA GLY A 70 3.28 5.21 3.68
C GLY A 70 2.97 4.61 2.32
N MET A 71 1.68 4.36 2.09
CA MET A 71 1.21 3.60 0.93
C MET A 71 1.32 4.41 -0.35
N GLU A 72 0.93 5.68 -0.33
CA GLU A 72 1.03 6.57 -1.50
C GLU A 72 2.47 6.66 -2.02
N ALA A 73 3.45 6.83 -1.13
CA ALA A 73 4.87 6.87 -1.51
C ALA A 73 5.32 5.53 -2.14
N GLY A 74 4.92 4.40 -1.56
CA GLY A 74 5.18 3.08 -2.11
C GLY A 74 4.55 2.89 -3.49
N ALA A 75 3.30 3.30 -3.68
CA ALA A 75 2.59 3.23 -4.96
C ALA A 75 3.27 4.09 -6.04
N ARG A 76 3.74 5.30 -5.69
CA ARG A 76 4.51 6.16 -6.62
C ARG A 76 5.84 5.51 -7.04
N MET A 77 6.56 4.88 -6.12
CA MET A 77 7.81 4.17 -6.43
C MET A 77 7.57 2.96 -7.34
N LEU A 78 6.52 2.17 -7.08
CA LEU A 78 6.13 1.06 -7.95
C LEU A 78 5.69 1.54 -9.33
N SER A 79 4.94 2.64 -9.42
CA SER A 79 4.56 3.25 -10.69
C SER A 79 5.79 3.71 -11.48
N THR A 80 6.74 4.38 -10.82
CA THR A 80 8.00 4.82 -11.42
C THR A 80 8.84 3.64 -11.91
N CYS A 81 8.87 2.54 -11.14
CA CYS A 81 9.52 1.29 -11.52
C CYS A 81 8.99 0.77 -12.87
N LEU A 82 7.66 0.69 -13.02
CA LEU A 82 7.01 0.22 -14.25
C LEU A 82 7.24 1.18 -15.42
N GLU A 83 7.14 2.49 -15.19
CA GLU A 83 7.41 3.50 -16.22
C GLU A 83 8.84 3.42 -16.76
N LEU A 84 9.83 3.28 -15.87
CA LEU A 84 11.23 3.09 -16.25
C LEU A 84 11.41 1.80 -17.03
N ALA A 85 10.78 0.70 -16.60
CA ALA A 85 10.86 -0.57 -17.30
C ALA A 85 10.32 -0.45 -18.74
N VAL A 86 9.16 0.18 -18.93
CA VAL A 86 8.56 0.40 -20.26
C VAL A 86 9.43 1.32 -21.12
N LYS A 87 9.91 2.44 -20.57
CA LYS A 87 10.80 3.39 -21.28
C LYS A 87 12.07 2.71 -21.78
N ASN A 88 12.55 1.72 -21.05
CA ASN A 88 13.77 0.97 -21.34
C ASN A 88 13.51 -0.36 -22.09
N GLY A 89 12.39 -0.46 -22.80
CA GLY A 89 12.10 -1.60 -23.69
C GLY A 89 11.56 -2.86 -23.01
N GLY A 90 11.38 -2.83 -21.68
CA GLY A 90 10.73 -3.89 -20.92
C GLY A 90 9.29 -4.08 -21.36
N ARG A 91 8.90 -5.32 -21.66
CA ARG A 91 7.51 -5.69 -21.95
C ARG A 91 7.07 -6.80 -21.02
N PHE A 92 6.05 -6.52 -20.24
CA PHE A 92 5.40 -7.47 -19.35
C PHE A 92 3.91 -7.52 -19.69
N ALA A 93 3.27 -8.65 -19.36
CA ALA A 93 1.84 -8.81 -19.58
C ALA A 93 1.09 -7.97 -18.56
N MET A 94 0.81 -6.72 -18.92
CA MET A 94 -0.10 -5.89 -18.12
C MET A 94 -1.45 -6.56 -18.03
N ASN A 95 -2.08 -6.48 -16.87
CA ASN A 95 -3.48 -6.88 -16.73
C ASN A 95 -4.37 -5.62 -16.81
N PRO A 96 -4.78 -5.20 -18.02
CA PRO A 96 -5.56 -3.97 -18.17
C PRO A 96 -6.91 -4.06 -17.45
N SER A 97 -7.40 -5.26 -17.16
CA SER A 97 -8.64 -5.46 -16.42
C SER A 97 -8.56 -4.93 -14.99
N PHE A 98 -7.40 -4.98 -14.33
CA PHE A 98 -7.27 -4.47 -12.96
C PHE A 98 -7.54 -2.97 -12.86
N ALA A 99 -7.16 -2.19 -13.86
CA ALA A 99 -7.35 -0.74 -13.87
C ALA A 99 -8.83 -0.31 -13.94
N VAL A 100 -9.72 -1.19 -14.41
CA VAL A 100 -11.15 -0.91 -14.58
C VAL A 100 -12.04 -1.82 -13.73
N MET A 101 -11.44 -2.71 -12.95
CA MET A 101 -12.15 -3.67 -12.13
C MET A 101 -12.74 -2.97 -10.89
N PRO A 102 -14.00 -3.24 -10.53
CA PRO A 102 -14.57 -2.74 -9.26
C PRO A 102 -13.73 -3.19 -8.07
N ASP A 103 -13.58 -2.35 -7.05
CA ASP A 103 -12.69 -2.58 -5.89
C ASP A 103 -12.86 -3.95 -5.22
N GLU A 104 -14.12 -4.38 -5.04
CA GLU A 104 -14.47 -5.69 -4.47
C GLU A 104 -14.02 -6.86 -5.35
N GLN A 105 -14.20 -6.73 -6.68
CA GLN A 105 -13.73 -7.74 -7.62
C GLN A 105 -12.20 -7.72 -7.73
N LEU A 106 -11.59 -6.54 -7.64
CA LEU A 106 -10.13 -6.38 -7.64
C LEU A 106 -9.53 -7.04 -6.41
N HIS A 107 -10.16 -6.91 -5.23
CA HIS A 107 -9.77 -7.62 -4.02
C HIS A 107 -9.69 -9.13 -4.27
N ASP A 108 -10.80 -9.70 -4.75
CA ASP A 108 -10.89 -11.14 -4.99
C ASP A 108 -9.92 -11.61 -6.07
N ALA A 109 -9.76 -10.82 -7.14
CA ALA A 109 -8.82 -11.13 -8.22
C ALA A 109 -7.36 -11.09 -7.76
N LEU A 110 -6.98 -10.12 -6.91
CA LEU A 110 -5.66 -10.03 -6.30
C LEU A 110 -5.42 -11.23 -5.37
N LEU A 111 -6.37 -11.60 -4.52
CA LEU A 111 -6.25 -12.80 -3.67
C LEU A 111 -6.18 -14.10 -4.47
N ALA A 112 -6.94 -14.18 -5.57
CA ALA A 112 -6.96 -15.33 -6.46
C ALA A 112 -5.66 -15.49 -7.23
N GLN A 113 -4.75 -14.50 -7.22
CA GLN A 113 -3.35 -14.71 -7.55
C GLN A 113 -2.70 -15.59 -6.47
N ARG A 114 -3.09 -16.88 -6.43
CA ARG A 114 -2.43 -17.96 -5.68
C ARG A 114 -0.94 -17.70 -5.79
N LEU A 115 -0.22 -17.42 -4.69
CA LEU A 115 1.22 -17.02 -4.71
C LEU A 115 1.93 -17.71 -5.88
N PRO A 116 2.00 -17.06 -7.07
CA PRO A 116 2.26 -17.82 -8.28
C PRO A 116 3.69 -18.30 -8.22
N ALA A 117 4.04 -19.30 -9.04
CA ALA A 117 5.41 -19.80 -9.12
C ALA A 117 6.40 -18.63 -9.10
N ARG A 118 7.48 -18.80 -8.33
CA ARG A 118 8.51 -17.77 -8.14
C ARG A 118 8.90 -17.24 -9.51
N PRO A 119 8.81 -15.92 -9.77
CA PRO A 119 9.20 -15.37 -11.06
C PRO A 119 10.63 -15.83 -11.40
N THR A 120 10.88 -16.12 -12.67
CA THR A 120 12.18 -16.58 -13.16
C THR A 120 12.76 -15.64 -14.21
N THR A 121 11.92 -14.81 -14.83
CA THR A 121 12.31 -13.86 -15.89
C THR A 121 12.04 -12.41 -15.48
N GLN A 122 12.67 -11.44 -16.17
CA GLN A 122 12.39 -10.01 -15.92
C GLN A 122 10.91 -9.65 -16.20
N PRO A 123 10.27 -10.09 -17.30
CA PRO A 123 8.86 -9.81 -17.54
C PRO A 123 7.94 -10.33 -16.45
N GLU A 124 8.19 -11.54 -15.93
CA GLU A 124 7.43 -12.09 -14.80
C GLU A 124 7.65 -11.29 -13.51
N ALA A 125 8.88 -10.82 -13.26
CA ALA A 125 9.17 -9.96 -12.13
C ALA A 125 8.46 -8.61 -12.22
N LEU A 126 8.44 -8.00 -13.41
CA LEU A 126 7.73 -6.74 -13.67
C LEU A 126 6.21 -6.89 -13.54
N ALA A 127 5.64 -8.01 -14.01
CA ALA A 127 4.23 -8.33 -13.76
C ALA A 127 3.92 -8.44 -12.26
N ARG A 128 4.88 -8.85 -11.42
CA ARG A 128 4.70 -8.82 -9.95
C ARG A 128 4.73 -7.40 -9.40
N VAL A 129 5.57 -6.52 -9.94
CA VAL A 129 5.59 -5.10 -9.55
C VAL A 129 4.24 -4.45 -9.86
N GLU A 130 3.62 -4.79 -11.00
CA GLU A 130 2.27 -4.32 -11.34
C GLU A 130 1.19 -4.87 -10.40
N ALA A 131 1.19 -6.18 -10.14
CA ALA A 131 0.28 -6.76 -9.16
C ALA A 131 0.45 -6.11 -7.77
N ALA A 132 1.69 -5.83 -7.37
CA ALA A 132 1.97 -5.10 -6.14
C ALA A 132 1.41 -3.67 -6.16
N LEU A 133 1.53 -2.95 -7.28
CA LEU A 133 0.99 -1.60 -7.41
C LEU A 133 -0.52 -1.56 -7.14
N PHE A 134 -1.29 -2.44 -7.79
CA PHE A 134 -2.73 -2.54 -7.54
C PHE A 134 -3.05 -3.01 -6.12
N ALA A 135 -2.25 -3.93 -5.57
CA ALA A 135 -2.38 -4.37 -4.18
C ALA A 135 -1.95 -3.32 -3.14
N VAL A 136 -1.25 -2.25 -3.51
CA VAL A 136 -1.03 -1.09 -2.62
C VAL A 136 -2.17 -0.08 -2.79
N LYS A 137 -2.56 0.20 -4.03
CA LYS A 137 -3.63 1.15 -4.35
C LYS A 137 -4.99 0.75 -3.80
N LEU A 138 -5.32 -0.53 -3.76
CA LEU A 138 -6.61 -0.97 -3.25
C LEU A 138 -6.78 -0.70 -1.72
N PRO A 139 -5.86 -1.09 -0.82
CA PRO A 139 -5.96 -0.71 0.59
C PRO A 139 -5.82 0.80 0.82
N GLU A 140 -4.98 1.48 0.02
CA GLU A 140 -4.91 2.94 -0.02
C GLU A 140 -6.29 3.52 -0.35
N GLU A 141 -6.76 3.39 -1.58
CA GLU A 141 -7.91 4.14 -2.12
C GLU A 141 -9.28 3.64 -1.62
N TYR A 142 -9.36 2.38 -1.14
CA TYR A 142 -10.65 1.74 -0.79
C TYR A 142 -10.71 1.24 0.66
N HIS A 143 -9.93 0.21 1.04
CA HIS A 143 -10.16 -0.49 2.32
C HIS A 143 -9.94 0.41 3.54
N ILE A 144 -8.85 1.18 3.60
CA ILE A 144 -8.54 2.02 4.77
C ILE A 144 -9.52 3.19 4.90
N PRO A 145 -9.87 3.91 3.82
CA PRO A 145 -10.95 4.89 3.85
C PRO A 145 -12.25 4.32 4.40
N ARG A 146 -12.69 3.15 3.93
CA ARG A 146 -13.91 2.49 4.43
C ARG A 146 -13.80 2.07 5.89
N CYS A 147 -12.65 1.58 6.33
CA CYS A 147 -12.38 1.33 7.75
C CYS A 147 -12.59 2.60 8.58
N ILE A 148 -11.98 3.72 8.18
CA ILE A 148 -12.11 5.01 8.87
C ILE A 148 -13.58 5.49 8.86
N GLU A 149 -14.31 5.37 7.75
CA GLU A 149 -15.75 5.69 7.67
C GLU A 149 -16.55 5.00 8.78
N HIS A 150 -16.29 3.71 9.00
CA HIS A 150 -16.99 2.90 10.00
C HIS A 150 -16.49 3.11 11.44
N LEU A 151 -15.29 3.67 11.63
CA LEU A 151 -14.73 4.01 12.95
C LEU A 151 -15.24 5.34 13.51
N VAL A 152 -15.37 6.37 12.66
CA VAL A 152 -15.69 7.74 13.11
C VAL A 152 -17.01 8.28 12.55
N GLY A 153 -17.71 7.51 11.71
CA GLY A 153 -19.02 7.86 11.16
C GLY A 153 -18.99 8.97 10.10
N SER A 154 -17.80 9.46 9.73
CA SER A 154 -17.57 10.53 8.76
C SER A 154 -16.73 10.04 7.58
N ARG A 155 -17.09 10.49 6.37
CA ARG A 155 -16.32 10.21 5.15
C ARG A 155 -14.90 10.78 5.25
N PRO A 156 -13.83 10.00 5.03
CA PRO A 156 -12.48 10.52 4.96
C PRO A 156 -12.37 11.51 3.80
N PRO A 157 -11.53 12.56 3.93
CA PRO A 157 -11.21 13.42 2.81
C PRO A 157 -10.62 12.57 1.68
N HIS A 158 -11.17 12.67 0.48
CA HIS A 158 -10.66 11.96 -0.69
C HIS A 158 -9.42 12.68 -1.25
N PRO A 159 -8.43 11.97 -1.79
CA PRO A 159 -7.30 12.58 -2.48
C PRO A 159 -7.80 13.31 -3.75
N GLY A 160 -7.46 14.60 -3.89
CA GLY A 160 -7.85 15.46 -5.02
C GLY A 160 -9.15 16.23 -4.85
N GLY A 161 -9.91 16.00 -3.77
CA GLY A 161 -11.04 16.84 -3.40
C GLY A 161 -10.55 18.17 -2.82
N LYS A 162 -10.98 19.31 -3.38
CA LYS A 162 -10.80 20.62 -2.73
C LYS A 162 -11.28 20.50 -1.28
N HIS A 163 -10.50 21.03 -0.33
CA HIS A 163 -10.90 21.18 1.06
C HIS A 163 -12.19 22.01 1.13
N GLY A 164 -13.32 21.33 0.99
CA GLY A 164 -14.64 21.90 1.07
C GLY A 164 -14.95 22.13 2.53
N THR A 165 -14.99 23.41 2.90
CA THR A 165 -15.62 23.92 4.12
C THR A 165 -16.91 23.15 4.43
N ALA A 166 -17.03 22.73 5.69
CA ALA A 166 -18.20 22.19 6.37
C ALA A 166 -19.48 22.08 5.53
N SER A 167 -19.93 20.85 5.25
CA SER A 167 -21.29 20.62 4.77
C SER A 167 -22.27 20.86 5.93
N PRO A 168 -23.22 21.80 5.83
CA PRO A 168 -24.19 22.10 6.88
C PRO A 168 -25.43 21.19 6.82
N ASP A 169 -25.32 20.02 6.20
CA ASP A 169 -26.46 19.10 6.07
C ASP A 169 -26.39 18.06 7.18
N GLY A 170 -27.40 18.06 8.05
CA GLY A 170 -27.67 17.08 9.10
C GLY A 170 -27.96 15.68 8.57
N LYS A 171 -27.05 15.14 7.74
CA LYS A 171 -27.02 13.72 7.41
C LYS A 171 -26.77 12.94 8.70
N PRO A 172 -27.54 11.88 8.96
CA PRO A 172 -27.32 11.07 10.15
C PRO A 172 -25.87 10.59 10.15
N LYS A 173 -25.15 10.85 11.25
CA LYS A 173 -23.84 10.23 11.49
C LYS A 173 -24.05 8.74 11.28
N THR A 174 -23.32 8.16 10.32
CA THR A 174 -23.27 6.72 10.17
C THR A 174 -22.86 6.13 11.52
N ALA A 175 -23.66 5.23 12.07
CA ALA A 175 -23.35 4.63 13.36
C ALA A 175 -21.97 3.96 13.31
N ILE A 176 -21.21 4.06 14.39
CA ILE A 176 -19.94 3.34 14.53
C ILE A 176 -20.24 1.85 14.39
N ASP A 177 -19.55 1.20 13.47
CA ASP A 177 -19.71 -0.21 13.15
C ASP A 177 -18.33 -0.87 13.20
N LEU A 178 -17.95 -1.33 14.40
CA LEU A 178 -16.64 -1.92 14.65
C LEU A 178 -16.43 -3.21 13.87
N ASP A 179 -17.49 -3.95 13.56
CA ASP A 179 -17.43 -5.19 12.81
C ASP A 179 -17.06 -4.91 11.35
N LYS A 180 -17.73 -3.94 10.71
CA LYS A 180 -17.37 -3.51 9.35
C LYS A 180 -16.02 -2.82 9.30
N ALA A 181 -15.68 -1.98 10.28
CA ALA A 181 -14.37 -1.34 10.34
C ALA A 181 -13.25 -2.38 10.39
N LEU A 182 -13.42 -3.42 11.21
CA LEU A 182 -12.46 -4.50 11.32
C LEU A 182 -12.39 -5.34 10.04
N ASP A 183 -13.52 -5.66 9.41
CA ASP A 183 -13.54 -6.38 8.13
C ASP A 183 -12.71 -5.65 7.06
N PHE A 184 -12.94 -4.35 6.86
CA PHE A 184 -12.14 -3.57 5.91
C PHE A 184 -10.66 -3.50 6.28
N LEU A 185 -10.33 -3.39 7.57
CA LEU A 185 -8.94 -3.38 8.02
C LEU A 185 -8.25 -4.73 7.80
N ASP A 186 -8.92 -5.84 8.08
CA ASP A 186 -8.43 -7.20 7.86
C ASP A 186 -8.16 -7.44 6.36
N ARG A 187 -9.08 -7.01 5.51
CA ARG A 187 -8.94 -7.04 4.05
C ARG A 187 -7.75 -6.19 3.58
N GLY A 188 -7.60 -4.99 4.10
CA GLY A 188 -6.47 -4.11 3.82
C GLY A 188 -5.12 -4.71 4.23
N CYS A 189 -5.02 -5.25 5.45
CA CYS A 189 -3.84 -5.96 5.96
C CYS A 189 -3.44 -7.14 5.07
N THR A 190 -4.43 -7.92 4.62
CA THR A 190 -4.21 -9.11 3.78
C THR A 190 -3.62 -8.71 2.44
N ILE A 191 -4.23 -7.73 1.76
CA ILE A 191 -3.82 -7.27 0.44
C ILE A 191 -2.46 -6.54 0.48
N LEU A 192 -2.23 -5.69 1.49
CA LEU A 192 -0.93 -5.02 1.65
C LEU A 192 0.21 -6.03 1.93
N SER A 193 -0.07 -7.07 2.71
CA SER A 193 0.88 -8.16 2.94
C SER A 193 1.19 -8.93 1.66
N LEU A 194 0.21 -9.12 0.78
CA LEU A 194 0.39 -9.70 -0.54
C LEU A 194 1.25 -8.80 -1.44
N ALA A 195 1.00 -7.48 -1.42
CA ALA A 195 1.81 -6.51 -2.17
C ALA A 195 3.29 -6.61 -1.81
N VAL A 196 3.63 -6.62 -0.52
CA VAL A 196 5.02 -6.76 -0.05
C VAL A 196 5.65 -8.05 -0.58
N LYS A 197 4.94 -9.18 -0.55
CA LYS A 197 5.44 -10.45 -1.10
C LYS A 197 5.72 -10.36 -2.59
N HIS A 198 4.85 -9.70 -3.36
CA HIS A 198 5.07 -9.50 -4.79
C HIS A 198 6.32 -8.66 -5.08
N VAL A 199 6.51 -7.56 -4.34
CA VAL A 199 7.71 -6.72 -4.50
C VAL A 199 8.97 -7.49 -4.11
N ASP A 200 8.96 -8.22 -2.99
CA ASP A 200 10.11 -9.01 -2.53
C ASP A 200 10.52 -10.07 -3.56
N LEU A 201 9.54 -10.76 -4.16
CA LEU A 201 9.79 -11.72 -5.24
C LEU A 201 10.35 -11.03 -6.50
N ALA A 202 9.81 -9.86 -6.87
CA ALA A 202 10.31 -9.10 -8.01
C ALA A 202 11.76 -8.66 -7.81
N VAL A 203 12.06 -8.05 -6.66
CA VAL A 203 13.41 -7.62 -6.26
C VAL A 203 14.36 -8.80 -6.33
N ALA A 204 14.02 -9.94 -5.72
CA ALA A 204 14.88 -11.11 -5.69
C ALA A 204 15.23 -11.68 -7.08
N VAL A 205 14.37 -11.47 -8.08
CA VAL A 205 14.62 -11.89 -9.46
C VAL A 205 15.41 -10.84 -10.22
N LEU A 206 14.99 -9.58 -10.15
CA LEU A 206 15.68 -8.47 -10.82
C LEU A 206 17.12 -8.31 -10.34
N SER A 207 17.39 -8.55 -9.05
CA SER A 207 18.75 -8.56 -8.48
C SER A 207 19.70 -9.56 -9.14
N ARG A 208 19.20 -10.63 -9.75
CA ARG A 208 20.06 -11.66 -10.41
C ARG A 208 20.66 -11.18 -11.72
N PHE A 209 20.15 -10.09 -12.28
CA PHE A 209 20.61 -9.52 -13.54
C PHE A 209 21.72 -8.47 -13.35
N LEU A 210 22.03 -8.12 -12.10
CA LEU A 210 23.12 -7.21 -11.73
C LEU A 210 24.30 -7.97 -11.13
N ASP A 211 25.48 -7.39 -11.26
CA ASP A 211 26.66 -7.91 -10.58
C ASP A 211 26.57 -7.66 -9.06
N PRO A 212 27.11 -8.56 -8.21
CA PRO A 212 26.97 -8.43 -6.75
C PRO A 212 27.47 -7.10 -6.16
N LYS A 213 28.49 -6.49 -6.78
CA LYS A 213 29.02 -5.18 -6.38
C LYS A 213 28.02 -4.06 -6.64
N GLU A 214 27.41 -4.05 -7.84
CA GLU A 214 26.40 -3.07 -8.20
C GLU A 214 25.15 -3.20 -7.32
N LEU A 215 24.75 -4.44 -7.04
CA LEU A 215 23.64 -4.73 -6.13
C LEU A 215 23.93 -4.23 -4.71
N ALA A 216 25.14 -4.43 -4.19
CA ALA A 216 25.53 -3.95 -2.87
C ALA A 216 25.49 -2.41 -2.81
N SER A 217 26.00 -1.72 -3.82
CA SER A 217 25.95 -0.26 -3.90
C SER A 217 24.51 0.27 -3.96
N LEU A 218 23.62 -0.40 -4.71
CA LEU A 218 22.19 -0.06 -4.74
C LEU A 218 21.51 -0.32 -3.40
N ALA A 219 21.84 -1.41 -2.71
CA ALA A 219 21.30 -1.71 -1.39
C ALA A 219 21.68 -0.60 -0.39
N GLU A 220 22.97 -0.24 -0.33
CA GLU A 220 23.47 0.82 0.53
C GLU A 220 22.82 2.17 0.21
N PHE A 221 22.70 2.53 -1.07
CA PHE A 221 22.04 3.76 -1.48
C PHE A 221 20.58 3.78 -1.05
N THR A 222 19.84 2.70 -1.34
CA THR A 222 18.42 2.64 -1.00
C THR A 222 18.18 2.58 0.50
N ASP A 223 19.11 2.06 1.32
CA ASP A 223 19.03 2.14 2.79
C ASP A 223 19.14 3.58 3.30
N LYS A 224 20.01 4.39 2.67
CA LYS A 224 20.16 5.82 3.02
C LYS A 224 18.98 6.68 2.59
N VAL A 225 18.34 6.30 1.48
CA VAL A 225 17.27 7.11 0.84
C VAL A 225 15.87 6.64 1.24
N THR A 226 15.71 5.47 1.88
CA THR A 226 14.42 5.04 2.45
C THR A 226 14.04 5.89 3.64
N TYR A 227 13.38 6.99 3.30
CA TYR A 227 12.74 7.93 4.17
C TYR A 227 11.26 7.61 4.25
N ILE A 228 10.76 7.20 5.43
CA ILE A 228 9.47 7.65 5.97
C ILE A 228 9.61 7.80 7.48
N SER A 229 9.80 9.05 7.90
CA SER A 229 9.60 9.54 9.26
C SER A 229 8.19 9.19 9.77
N GLU A 230 8.05 8.88 11.06
CA GLU A 230 6.74 8.72 11.72
C GLU A 230 5.81 9.95 11.55
N ASP A 231 6.40 11.09 11.17
CA ASP A 231 5.76 12.41 11.02
C ASP A 231 5.49 12.83 9.56
N GLY A 232 5.89 12.03 8.57
CA GLY A 232 5.72 12.36 7.15
C GLY A 232 6.62 13.51 6.65
N PRO A 233 6.48 13.95 5.39
CA PRO A 233 7.34 14.96 4.78
C PRO A 233 7.06 16.39 5.23
N TYR A 234 6.06 16.60 6.08
CA TYR A 234 5.76 17.92 6.64
C TYR A 234 6.25 17.96 8.07
N PRO A 235 7.22 18.83 8.43
CA PRO A 235 7.49 19.08 9.83
C PRO A 235 6.19 19.55 10.48
N SER A 236 5.82 18.91 11.59
CA SER A 236 4.77 19.39 12.48
C SER A 236 5.27 20.66 13.17
N SER A 237 5.31 21.77 12.44
CA SER A 237 5.41 23.09 13.03
C SER A 237 4.01 23.46 13.53
N TYR A 238 3.76 23.17 14.80
CA TYR A 238 2.88 23.98 15.63
C TYR A 238 3.70 25.11 16.26
#